data_AF-A0A6V8CCK3-F1
#
_entry.id   AF-A0A6V8CCK3-F1
#
_cell.length_a   1.000
_cell.length_b   1.000
_cell.length_c   1.000
_cell.angle_alpha   90.00
_cell.angle_beta   90.00
_cell.angle_gamma   90.00
#
_symmetry.space_group_name_H-M   'P 1'
#
loop_
_entity.id
_entity.type
_entity.pdbx_description
1 polymer ?
#
loop_
_entity_poly.entity_id
_entity_poly.type
_entity_poly.pdbx_seq_one_letter_code
_entity_poly.pdbx_strand_id
1 'polypeptide(L)'
;MAEDEKPRLSDEEEIWSALRTAIGALAVLDLVAMIVVSEAMEDTNWQGMSVSVWAIVIGVPIFALLSALTLFGDRIMLRNQR
;
A
#
# COMPACT_ATOMS: atom_id res chain seq x y z
N MET A 1 -14.21 -27.38 30.29
CA MET A 1 -13.48 -27.97 29.15
C MET A 1 -14.24 -27.57 27.89
N ALA A 2 -13.79 -26.49 27.27
CA ALA A 2 -14.13 -26.11 25.91
C ALA A 2 -12.93 -25.29 25.49
N GLU A 3 -11.91 -25.99 24.99
CA GLU A 3 -10.74 -25.36 24.41
C GLU A 3 -11.24 -24.55 23.22
N ASP A 4 -10.93 -23.26 23.27
CA ASP A 4 -11.18 -22.27 22.25
C ASP A 4 -10.34 -22.65 21.02
N GLU A 5 -10.78 -23.67 20.28
CA GLU A 5 -10.18 -24.10 19.02
C GLU A 5 -10.61 -23.09 17.94
N LYS A 6 -10.12 -21.87 18.11
CA LYS A 6 -10.11 -20.84 17.08
C LYS A 6 -9.43 -21.48 15.87
N PRO A 7 -10.07 -21.51 14.69
CA PRO A 7 -9.49 -22.16 13.52
C PRO A 7 -8.10 -21.58 13.32
N ARG A 8 -7.06 -22.41 13.45
CA ARG A 8 -5.68 -22.01 13.19
C ARG A 8 -5.59 -21.66 11.72
N LEU A 9 -5.81 -20.39 11.40
CA LEU A 9 -5.30 -19.79 10.17
C LEU A 9 -3.84 -20.21 10.07
N SER A 10 -3.41 -20.64 8.88
CA SER A 10 -1.99 -20.94 8.69
C SER A 10 -1.17 -19.70 9.08
N ASP A 11 -0.03 -19.85 9.72
CA ASP A 11 0.82 -18.71 10.15
C ASP A 11 1.09 -17.74 8.96
N GLU A 12 1.13 -18.27 7.74
CA GLU A 12 1.25 -17.51 6.49
C GLU A 12 0.05 -16.58 6.21
N GLU A 13 -1.18 -16.99 6.56
CA GLU A 13 -2.40 -16.18 6.35
C GLU A 13 -2.47 -15.01 7.31
N GLU A 14 -2.04 -15.22 8.56
CA GLU A 14 -2.00 -14.17 9.56
C GLU A 14 -0.93 -13.12 9.21
N ILE A 15 0.24 -13.57 8.74
CA ILE A 15 1.30 -12.68 8.22
C ILE A 15 0.81 -11.93 6.98
N TRP A 16 0.15 -12.61 6.04
CA TRP A 16 -0.37 -11.97 4.83
C TRP A 16 -1.45 -10.94 5.15
N SER A 17 -2.35 -11.23 6.09
CA SER A 17 -3.37 -10.30 6.58
C SER A 17 -2.75 -9.01 7.16
N ALA A 18 -1.75 -9.16 8.03
CA ALA A 18 -1.03 -8.04 8.62
C ALA A 18 -0.30 -7.22 7.54
N LEU A 19 0.39 -7.89 6.61
CA LEU A 19 1.11 -7.24 5.52
C LEU A 19 0.18 -6.50 4.56
N ARG A 20 -0.93 -7.12 4.16
CA ARG A 20 -1.97 -6.48 3.32
C ARG A 20 -2.50 -5.21 3.96
N THR A 21 -2.75 -5.24 5.27
CA THR A 21 -3.21 -4.08 6.04
C THR A 21 -2.14 -2.99 6.06
N ALA A 22 -0.87 -3.35 6.27
CA ALA A 22 0.24 -2.41 6.24
C ALA A 22 0.45 -1.77 4.87
N ILE A 23 0.37 -2.54 3.78
CA ILE A 23 0.47 -2.02 2.41
C ILE A 23 -0.69 -1.06 2.11
N GLY A 24 -1.91 -1.40 2.52
CA GLY A 24 -3.07 -0.52 2.41
C GLY A 24 -2.88 0.79 3.17
N ALA A 25 -2.37 0.72 4.41
CA ALA A 25 -2.05 1.92 5.19
C ALA A 25 -0.96 2.78 4.54
N LEU A 26 0.08 2.16 3.98
CA LEU A 26 1.13 2.86 3.22
C LEU A 26 0.57 3.55 1.98
N ALA A 27 -0.39 2.94 1.28
CA ALA A 27 -1.02 3.55 0.12
C ALA A 27 -1.84 4.80 0.49
N VAL A 28 -2.54 4.78 1.63
CA VAL A 28 -3.23 5.97 2.15
C VAL A 28 -2.22 7.04 2.56
N LEU A 29 -1.13 6.67 3.22
CA LEU A 29 -0.06 7.60 3.59
C LEU A 29 0.60 8.24 2.38
N ASP A 30 0.85 7.48 1.32
CA ASP A 30 1.39 7.99 0.05
C ASP A 30 0.47 9.06 -0.55
N LEU A 31 -0.84 8.81 -0.54
CA LEU A 31 -1.83 9.74 -1.06
C LEU A 31 -1.90 11.03 -0.21
N VAL A 32 -1.82 10.92 1.12
CA VAL A 32 -1.73 12.07 2.02
C VAL A 32 -0.43 12.84 1.78
N ALA A 33 0.69 12.14 1.64
CA ALA A 33 1.99 12.74 1.37
C ALA A 33 1.99 13.52 0.04
N MET A 34 1.37 12.99 -1.02
CA MET A 34 1.21 13.73 -2.27
C MET A 34 0.49 15.06 -2.08
N ILE A 35 -0.62 15.06 -1.32
CA ILE A 35 -1.42 16.27 -1.08
C ILE A 35 -0.58 17.28 -0.31
N VAL A 36 0.04 16.84 0.80
CA VAL A 36 0.88 17.71 1.64
C VAL A 36 2.06 18.27 0.87
N VAL A 37 2.77 17.45 0.08
CA VAL A 37 3.90 17.91 -0.74
C VAL A 37 3.43 18.86 -1.83
N SER A 38 2.28 18.60 -2.46
CA SER A 38 1.74 19.47 -3.50
C SER A 38 1.33 20.84 -2.96
N GLU A 39 0.67 20.88 -1.79
CA GLU A 39 0.23 22.12 -1.15
C GLU A 39 1.41 22.89 -0.55
N ALA A 40 2.30 22.21 0.17
CA ALA A 40 3.45 22.86 0.80
C ALA A 40 4.44 23.46 -0.21
N MET A 41 4.52 22.89 -1.42
CA MET A 41 5.47 23.27 -2.45
C MET A 41 4.80 23.93 -3.67
N GLU A 42 3.58 24.44 -3.50
CA GLU A 42 2.75 24.99 -4.59
C GLU A 42 3.50 26.05 -5.42
N ASP A 43 4.22 26.95 -4.75
CA ASP A 43 4.98 28.04 -5.39
C ASP A 43 6.36 27.60 -5.91
N THR A 44 6.76 26.36 -5.65
CA THR A 44 8.08 25.86 -6.04
C THR A 44 8.00 25.10 -7.36
N ASN A 45 8.80 25.54 -8.32
CA ASN A 45 9.01 24.80 -9.57
C ASN A 45 10.34 24.04 -9.50
N TRP A 46 10.27 22.74 -9.79
CA TRP A 46 11.43 21.85 -9.87
C TRP A 46 11.59 21.35 -11.32
N GLN A 47 12.78 21.54 -11.89
CA GLN A 47 13.10 21.13 -13.27
C GLN A 47 12.10 21.65 -14.34
N GLY A 48 11.62 22.89 -14.16
CA GLY A 48 10.72 23.54 -15.12
C GLY A 48 9.26 23.09 -15.03
N MET A 49 8.90 22.26 -14.06
CA MET A 49 7.52 21.84 -13.76
C MET A 49 7.19 22.11 -12.28
N SER A 50 5.91 22.29 -11.95
CA SER A 50 5.50 22.44 -10.54
C SER A 50 5.81 21.17 -9.75
N VAL A 51 6.21 21.33 -8.49
CA VAL A 51 6.45 20.20 -7.57
C VAL A 51 5.20 19.33 -7.41
N SER A 52 3.99 19.91 -7.55
CA SER A 52 2.73 19.15 -7.60
C SER A 52 2.68 18.13 -8.75
N VAL A 53 3.19 18.48 -9.93
CA VAL A 53 3.28 17.57 -11.09
C VAL A 53 4.25 16.43 -10.78
N TRP A 54 5.38 16.73 -10.15
CA TRP A 54 6.36 15.72 -9.75
C TRP A 54 5.82 14.76 -8.68
N ALA A 55 5.02 15.25 -7.73
CA ALA A 55 4.36 14.41 -6.74
C ALA A 55 3.44 13.37 -7.40
N ILE A 56 2.72 13.76 -8.45
CA ILE A 56 1.88 12.84 -9.24
C ILE A 56 2.75 11.85 -10.04
N VAL A 57 3.77 12.35 -10.74
CA VAL A 57 4.68 11.53 -11.57
C VAL A 57 5.35 10.43 -10.75
N ILE A 58 5.70 10.70 -9.49
CA ILE A 58 6.39 9.73 -8.62
C ILE A 58 5.39 8.89 -7.83
N GLY A 59 4.42 9.51 -7.17
CA GLY A 59 3.57 8.78 -6.25
C GLY A 59 2.53 7.90 -6.96
N VAL A 60 2.03 8.25 -8.15
CA VAL A 60 1.08 7.38 -8.87
C VAL A 60 1.72 6.02 -9.20
N PRO A 61 2.97 5.96 -9.71
CA PRO A 61 3.71 4.71 -9.82
C PRO A 61 3.87 3.96 -8.49
N ILE A 62 4.15 4.65 -7.38
CA ILE A 62 4.28 4.02 -6.06
C ILE A 62 2.96 3.42 -5.62
N PHE A 63 1.86 4.17 -5.71
CA PHE A 63 0.52 3.70 -5.41
C PHE A 63 0.13 2.49 -6.26
N ALA A 64 0.44 2.52 -7.56
CA ALA A 64 0.22 1.41 -8.47
C ALA A 64 1.07 0.18 -8.09
N LEU A 65 2.32 0.37 -7.69
CA LEU A 65 3.19 -0.70 -7.20
C LEU A 65 2.66 -1.33 -5.91
N LEU A 66 2.25 -0.53 -4.93
CA LEU A 66 1.64 -1.00 -3.68
C LEU A 66 0.35 -1.80 -3.96
N SER A 67 -0.48 -1.29 -4.86
CA SER A 67 -1.71 -1.96 -5.30
C SER A 67 -1.43 -3.28 -6.03
N ALA A 68 -0.41 -3.30 -6.90
CA ALA A 68 0.02 -4.52 -7.58
C ALA A 68 0.57 -5.54 -6.56
N LEU A 69 1.37 -5.10 -5.59
CA LEU A 69 1.96 -5.96 -4.57
C LEU A 69 0.89 -6.66 -3.73
N THR A 70 -0.16 -5.92 -3.35
CA THR A 70 -1.33 -6.50 -2.66
C THR A 70 -2.07 -7.50 -3.55
N LEU A 71 -2.32 -7.16 -4.82
CA LEU A 71 -3.00 -8.08 -5.76
C LEU A 71 -2.19 -9.36 -6.01
N PHE A 72 -0.87 -9.25 -6.15
CA PHE A 72 0.01 -10.39 -6.38
C PHE A 72 0.07 -11.31 -5.17
N GLY A 73 0.22 -10.77 -3.96
CA GLY A 73 0.25 -11.64 -2.78
C GLY A 73 -1.12 -12.23 -2.43
N ASP A 74 -2.24 -11.53 -2.71
CA ASP A 74 -3.58 -12.13 -2.61
C ASP A 74 -3.69 -13.35 -3.54
N ARG A 75 -3.14 -13.26 -4.77
CA ARG A 75 -3.10 -14.42 -5.69
C ARG A 75 -2.21 -15.56 -5.19
N ILE A 76 -1.06 -15.26 -4.58
CA ILE A 76 -0.16 -16.28 -4.04
C ILE A 76 -0.86 -17.03 -2.90
N MET A 77 -1.55 -16.30 -2.02
CA MET A 77 -2.29 -16.90 -0.91
C MET A 77 -3.43 -17.79 -1.39
N LEU A 78 -4.22 -17.32 -2.36
CA LEU A 78 -5.28 -18.11 -3.00
C LEU A 78 -4.74 -19.35 -3.73
N ARG A 79 -3.50 -19.32 -4.21
CA ARG A 79 -2.86 -20.48 -4.86
C ARG A 79 -2.36 -21.50 -3.83
N ASN A 80 -1.95 -21.08 -2.64
CA ASN A 80 -1.47 -21.97 -1.57
C ASN A 80 -2.60 -22.78 -0.90
N GLN A 81 -3.86 -22.36 -1.08
CA GLN A 81 -5.05 -23.07 -0.59
C GLN A 81 -5.62 -24.14 -1.56
N ARG A 82 -4.99 -24.41 -2.71
CA ARG A 82 -5.36 -25.49 -3.64
C ARG A 82 -4.37 -26.64 -3.59
#